data_AF-A0A8T4SUB3-F1
#
_entry.id   AF-A0A8T4SUB3-F1
#
_cell.length_a   1.000
_cell.length_b   1.000
_cell.length_c   1.000
_cell.angle_alpha   90.00
_cell.angle_beta   90.00
_cell.angle_gamma   90.00
#
_symmetry.space_group_name_H-M   'P 1'
#
loop_
_entity.id
_entity.type
_entity.pdbx_description
1 polymer ?
#
loop_
_entity_poly.entity_id
_entity_poly.type
_entity_poly.pdbx_seq_one_letter_code
_entity_poly.pdbx_strand_id
1 'polypeptide(L)'
;MKRRSVQSIEDFYMNLGYKGEKLRKALESDKELKNILAMKKAKLSKKAKATKTEKKKYVLATDQDFEILQKCKMLEKKRLIPADKTAVRLILTQLKPEWRKDLVIELDTLIRKYK
;
A
#
# COMPACT_ATOMS: atom_id res chain seq x y z
N MET A 1 8.80 -29.29 -6.11
CA MET A 1 7.71 -29.12 -5.12
C MET A 1 6.75 -28.03 -5.60
N LYS A 2 5.45 -28.31 -5.77
CA LYS A 2 4.44 -27.28 -6.02
C LYS A 2 4.28 -26.44 -4.75
N ARG A 3 4.45 -25.12 -4.86
CA ARG A 3 4.23 -24.21 -3.73
C ARG A 3 2.74 -24.10 -3.43
N ARG A 4 2.38 -24.16 -2.15
CA ARG A 4 1.02 -23.96 -1.68
C ARG A 4 0.56 -22.52 -1.97
N SER A 5 -0.69 -22.34 -2.36
CA SER A 5 -1.32 -21.01 -2.44
C SER A 5 -1.60 -20.49 -1.03
N VAL A 6 -1.79 -19.18 -0.88
CA VAL A 6 -2.20 -18.57 0.41
C VAL A 6 -3.45 -19.26 0.95
N GLN A 7 -4.44 -19.47 0.09
CA GLN A 7 -5.67 -20.19 0.41
C GLN A 7 -5.39 -21.59 0.96
N SER A 8 -4.53 -22.37 0.30
CA SER A 8 -4.23 -23.74 0.76
C SER A 8 -3.44 -23.80 2.07
N ILE A 9 -2.74 -22.74 2.46
CA ILE A 9 -2.10 -22.64 3.79
C ILE A 9 -3.15 -22.33 4.84
N GLU A 10 -4.08 -21.42 4.54
CA GLU A 10 -5.21 -21.12 5.43
C GLU A 10 -6.11 -22.34 5.64
N ASP A 11 -6.49 -23.01 4.56
CA ASP A 11 -7.30 -24.24 4.58
C ASP A 11 -6.61 -25.35 5.38
N PHE A 12 -5.28 -25.48 5.29
CA PHE A 12 -4.51 -26.44 6.08
C PHE A 12 -4.68 -26.21 7.59
N TYR A 13 -4.56 -24.97 8.06
CA TYR A 13 -4.74 -24.66 9.48
C TYR A 13 -6.21 -24.76 9.92
N MET A 14 -7.15 -24.37 9.06
CA MET A 14 -8.58 -24.55 9.34
C MET A 14 -8.96 -26.03 9.49
N ASN A 15 -8.41 -26.91 8.65
CA ASN A 15 -8.62 -28.36 8.73
C ASN A 15 -8.01 -28.99 9.99
N LEU A 16 -6.96 -28.37 10.55
CA LEU A 16 -6.41 -28.72 11.87
C LEU A 16 -7.24 -28.15 13.04
N GLY A 17 -8.37 -27.51 12.76
CA GLY A 17 -9.28 -26.93 13.76
C GLY A 17 -8.85 -25.56 14.30
N TYR A 18 -7.87 -24.90 13.68
CA TYR A 18 -7.47 -23.56 14.08
C TYR A 18 -8.52 -22.55 13.62
N LYS A 19 -8.98 -21.69 14.53
CA LYS A 19 -9.97 -20.64 14.26
C LYS A 19 -9.62 -19.36 15.03
N GLY A 20 -10.14 -18.23 14.55
CA GLY A 20 -9.99 -16.92 15.20
C GLY A 20 -8.53 -16.57 15.49
N GLU A 21 -8.25 -16.17 16.73
CA GLU A 21 -6.93 -15.71 17.16
C GLU A 21 -5.84 -16.80 17.04
N LYS A 22 -6.22 -18.07 17.21
CA LYS A 22 -5.29 -19.21 17.08
C LYS A 22 -4.84 -19.38 15.63
N LEU A 23 -5.77 -19.21 14.68
CA LEU A 23 -5.49 -19.21 13.25
C LEU A 23 -4.60 -18.01 12.87
N ARG A 24 -4.93 -16.81 13.37
CA ARG A 24 -4.14 -15.59 13.13
C ARG A 24 -2.67 -15.78 13.53
N LYS A 25 -2.41 -16.25 14.75
CA LYS A 25 -1.05 -16.49 15.26
C LYS A 25 -0.29 -17.55 14.44
N ALA A 26 -0.98 -18.61 14.02
CA ALA A 26 -0.40 -19.65 13.19
C ALA A 26 0.02 -19.10 11.81
N LEU A 27 -0.86 -18.36 11.14
CA LEU A 27 -0.57 -17.72 9.85
C LEU A 27 0.54 -16.66 9.98
N GLU A 28 0.53 -15.85 11.03
CA GLU A 28 1.60 -14.88 11.30
C GLU A 28 2.96 -15.52 11.55
N SER A 29 3.00 -16.77 12.01
CA SER A 29 4.24 -17.49 12.29
C SER A 29 4.73 -18.30 11.09
N ASP A 30 3.84 -18.67 10.17
CA ASP A 30 4.11 -19.54 9.03
C ASP A 30 5.17 -18.94 8.07
N LYS A 31 6.23 -19.72 7.84
CA LYS A 31 7.38 -19.30 7.02
C LYS A 31 7.06 -19.34 5.53
N GLU A 32 6.24 -20.28 5.05
CA GLU A 32 5.83 -20.35 3.65
C GLU A 32 4.93 -19.17 3.28
N LEU A 33 3.96 -18.84 4.13
CA LEU A 33 3.06 -17.70 3.93
C LEU A 33 3.85 -16.39 3.90
N LYS A 34 4.76 -16.18 4.87
CA LYS A 34 5.68 -15.04 4.88
C LYS A 34 6.47 -14.93 3.58
N ASN A 35 7.00 -16.04 3.06
CA ASN A 35 7.75 -16.05 1.81
C ASN A 35 6.87 -15.72 0.61
N ILE A 36 5.65 -16.24 0.53
CA ILE A 36 4.71 -15.94 -0.56
C ILE A 36 4.33 -14.45 -0.55
N LEU A 37 4.02 -13.90 0.62
CA LEU A 37 3.70 -12.48 0.79
C LEU A 37 4.90 -11.60 0.44
N ALA A 38 6.11 -11.95 0.90
CA ALA A 38 7.33 -11.24 0.56
C ALA A 38 7.63 -11.28 -0.95
N MET A 39 7.40 -12.42 -1.61
CA MET A 39 7.57 -12.54 -3.06
C MET A 39 6.55 -11.72 -3.84
N LYS A 40 5.27 -11.73 -3.43
CA LYS A 40 4.25 -10.85 -4.01
C LYS A 40 4.68 -9.39 -3.85
N LYS A 41 5.06 -8.97 -2.65
CA LYS A 41 5.57 -7.62 -2.35
C LYS A 41 6.81 -7.25 -3.16
N ALA A 42 7.75 -8.18 -3.36
CA ALA A 42 8.95 -7.95 -4.16
C ALA A 42 8.64 -7.80 -5.66
N LYS A 43 7.75 -8.65 -6.20
CA LYS A 43 7.26 -8.55 -7.58
C LYS A 43 6.57 -7.20 -7.82
N LEU A 44 5.76 -6.76 -6.86
CA LEU A 44 5.07 -5.47 -6.87
C LEU A 44 6.05 -4.30 -6.84
N SER A 45 6.99 -4.33 -5.91
CA SER A 45 8.03 -3.32 -5.82
C SER A 45 8.89 -3.22 -7.08
N LYS A 46 9.18 -4.34 -7.76
CA LYS A 46 10.01 -4.36 -8.97
C LYS A 46 9.27 -3.74 -10.16
N LYS A 47 7.96 -4.00 -10.28
CA LYS A 47 7.09 -3.37 -11.29
C LYS A 47 6.98 -1.86 -11.07
N ALA A 48 6.86 -1.44 -9.80
CA ALA A 48 6.64 -0.06 -9.42
C ALA A 48 7.87 0.88 -9.47
N LYS A 49 9.09 0.32 -9.48
CA LYS A 49 10.36 1.07 -9.30
C LYS A 49 10.31 2.02 -8.07
N ALA A 50 9.69 1.58 -6.98
CA ALA A 50 9.65 2.33 -5.73
C ALA A 50 11.00 2.27 -5.01
N THR A 51 11.57 3.42 -4.71
CA THR A 51 12.83 3.59 -3.98
C THR A 51 12.69 3.21 -2.51
N LYS A 52 13.82 2.96 -1.83
CA LYS A 52 13.83 2.66 -0.38
C LYS A 52 13.20 3.79 0.44
N THR A 53 13.40 5.04 0.03
CA THR A 53 12.84 6.22 0.69
C THR A 53 11.33 6.30 0.52
N GLU A 54 10.81 6.07 -0.69
CA GLU A 54 9.36 6.04 -0.95
C GLU A 54 8.67 4.94 -0.14
N LYS A 55 9.27 3.75 -0.03
CA LYS A 55 8.73 2.64 0.78
C LYS A 55 8.69 2.92 2.29
N LYS A 56 9.52 3.86 2.77
CA LYS A 56 9.47 4.31 4.17
C LYS A 56 8.43 5.41 4.37
N LYS A 57 8.27 6.27 3.37
CA LYS A 57 7.37 7.42 3.40
C LYS A 57 5.91 7.03 3.19
N TYR A 58 5.67 6.02 2.34
CA TYR A 58 4.35 5.65 1.87
C TYR A 58 3.95 4.23 2.30
N VAL A 59 2.68 4.06 2.64
CA VAL A 59 2.00 2.78 2.82
C VAL A 59 1.66 2.24 1.44
N LEU A 60 2.45 1.27 0.98
CA LEU A 60 2.27 0.59 -0.31
C LEU A 60 1.91 -0.88 -0.03
N ALA A 61 0.66 -1.10 0.40
CA ALA A 61 0.16 -2.40 0.84
C ALA A 61 -0.45 -3.20 -0.31
N THR A 62 -1.01 -2.52 -1.31
CA THR A 62 -1.75 -3.10 -2.42
C THR A 62 -1.12 -2.77 -3.77
N ASP A 63 -1.49 -3.55 -4.80
CA ASP A 63 -1.11 -3.30 -6.19
C ASP A 63 -1.56 -1.91 -6.67
N GLN A 64 -2.72 -1.46 -6.18
CA GLN A 64 -3.28 -0.15 -6.50
C GLN A 64 -2.43 0.98 -5.93
N ASP A 65 -1.90 0.85 -4.71
CA ASP A 65 -1.03 1.86 -4.10
C ASP A 65 0.23 2.09 -4.95
N PHE A 66 0.80 0.99 -5.46
CA PHE A 66 1.95 1.04 -6.36
C PHE A 66 1.59 1.66 -7.72
N GLU A 67 0.43 1.33 -8.28
CA GLU A 67 -0.05 1.92 -9.52
C GLU A 67 -0.26 3.44 -9.38
N ILE A 68 -0.87 3.88 -8.29
CA ILE A 68 -1.04 5.31 -7.96
C ILE A 68 0.32 5.99 -7.91
N LEU A 69 1.27 5.45 -7.15
CA LEU A 69 2.62 6.00 -7.05
C LEU A 69 3.30 6.11 -8.42
N GLN A 70 3.16 5.10 -9.28
CA GLN A 70 3.72 5.14 -10.63
C GLN A 70 3.10 6.23 -11.49
N LYS A 71 1.76 6.36 -11.50
CA LYS A 71 1.08 7.40 -12.28
C LYS A 71 1.48 8.80 -11.79
N CYS A 72 1.55 9.01 -10.47
CA CYS A 72 2.04 10.27 -9.90
C CYS A 72 3.46 10.58 -10.38
N LYS A 73 4.40 9.62 -10.34
CA LYS A 73 5.77 9.81 -10.84
C LYS A 73 5.84 10.12 -12.34
N MET A 74 4.95 9.53 -13.14
CA MET A 74 4.86 9.83 -14.58
C MET A 74 4.37 11.26 -14.81
N LEU A 75 3.40 11.72 -14.01
CA LEU A 75 2.84 13.06 -14.09
C LEU A 75 3.83 14.13 -13.58
N GLU A 76 4.61 13.86 -12.54
CA GLU A 76 5.64 14.77 -12.02
C GLU A 76 6.75 15.08 -13.03
N LYS A 77 7.01 14.17 -13.98
CA LYS A 77 7.97 14.39 -15.08
C LYS A 77 7.42 15.31 -16.17
N LYS A 78 6.12 15.59 -16.17
CA LYS A 78 5.47 16.48 -17.14
C LYS A 78 5.44 17.90 -16.60
N ARG A 79 5.37 18.88 -17.51
CA ARG A 79 5.10 20.27 -17.17
C ARG A 79 3.60 20.46 -16.89
N LEU A 80 3.17 20.05 -15.70
CA LEU A 80 1.80 20.24 -15.24
C LEU A 80 1.53 21.71 -14.89
N ILE A 81 0.29 22.14 -15.13
CA ILE A 81 -0.21 23.42 -14.62
C ILE A 81 -0.33 23.38 -13.09
N PRO A 82 -0.36 24.54 -12.39
CA PRO A 82 -0.39 24.57 -10.92
C PRO A 82 -1.57 23.80 -10.28
N ALA A 83 -2.74 23.82 -10.91
CA ALA A 83 -3.91 23.08 -10.44
C ALA A 83 -3.67 21.56 -10.44
N ASP A 84 -3.20 21.03 -11.56
CA ASP A 84 -2.89 19.59 -11.71
C ASP A 84 -1.76 19.15 -10.76
N LYS A 85 -0.75 20.00 -10.55
CA LYS A 85 0.30 19.73 -9.55
C LYS A 85 -0.28 19.58 -8.15
N THR A 86 -1.24 20.43 -7.80
CA THR A 86 -1.93 20.36 -6.50
C THR A 86 -2.71 19.06 -6.38
N ALA A 87 -3.44 18.66 -7.42
CA ALA A 87 -4.17 17.40 -7.45
C ALA A 87 -3.23 16.18 -7.30
N VAL A 88 -2.12 16.14 -8.04
CA VAL A 88 -1.13 15.05 -7.92
C VAL A 88 -0.53 14.99 -6.51
N ARG A 89 -0.22 16.14 -5.92
CA ARG A 89 0.30 16.22 -4.55
C ARG A 89 -0.72 15.70 -3.52
N LEU A 90 -2.00 16.04 -3.69
CA LEU A 90 -3.09 15.56 -2.85
C LEU A 90 -3.25 14.03 -2.95
N ILE A 91 -3.21 13.48 -4.16
CA ILE A 91 -3.27 12.03 -4.37
C ILE A 91 -2.08 11.34 -3.69
N LEU A 92 -0.88 11.92 -3.77
CA LEU A 92 0.31 11.39 -3.08
C LEU A 92 0.21 11.44 -1.56
N THR A 93 -0.52 12.40 -0.97
CA THR A 93 -0.68 12.42 0.49
C THR A 93 -1.45 11.20 0.99
N GLN A 94 -2.39 10.68 0.21
CA GLN A 94 -3.20 9.49 0.54
C GLN A 94 -2.38 8.23 0.74
N LEU A 95 -1.17 8.19 0.16
CA LEU A 95 -0.24 7.08 0.35
C LEU A 95 0.56 7.20 1.65
N LYS A 96 0.47 8.29 2.43
CA LYS A 96 1.18 8.42 3.72
C LYS A 96 0.44 7.67 4.83
N PRO A 97 1.12 7.20 5.89
CA PRO A 97 0.46 6.54 7.03
C PRO A 97 -0.64 7.40 7.69
N GLU A 98 -0.36 8.70 7.84
CA GLU A 98 -1.21 9.66 8.56
C GLU A 98 -1.91 10.63 7.59
N TRP A 99 -2.25 10.16 6.39
CA TRP A 99 -2.78 11.01 5.30
C TRP A 99 -4.01 11.84 5.66
N ARG A 100 -4.83 11.35 6.61
CA ARG A 100 -6.01 12.06 7.09
C ARG A 100 -5.66 13.43 7.70
N LYS A 101 -4.51 13.54 8.39
CA LYS A 101 -4.06 14.81 8.97
C LYS A 101 -3.79 15.85 7.88
N ASP A 102 -3.12 15.45 6.80
CA ASP A 102 -2.85 16.33 5.67
C ASP A 102 -4.14 16.82 5.01
N LEU A 103 -5.17 15.95 4.90
CA LEU A 103 -6.47 16.35 4.36
C LEU A 103 -7.21 17.35 5.25
N VAL A 104 -7.22 17.12 6.56
CA VAL A 104 -7.90 18.02 7.51
C VAL A 104 -7.30 19.43 7.42
N ILE A 105 -5.96 19.54 7.36
CA ILE A 105 -5.26 20.83 7.21
C ILE A 105 -5.68 21.55 5.91
N GLU A 106 -5.77 20.82 4.80
CA GLU A 106 -6.17 21.39 3.52
C GLU A 106 -7.63 21.85 3.55
N LEU A 107 -8.53 21.05 4.14
CA LEU A 107 -9.94 21.39 4.31
C LEU A 107 -10.12 22.60 5.22
N ASP A 108 -9.41 22.69 6.33
CA ASP A 108 -9.44 23.85 7.24
C ASP A 108 -8.99 25.12 6.51
N THR A 109 -7.99 25.02 5.63
CA THR A 109 -7.52 26.13 4.81
C THR A 109 -8.61 26.58 3.82
N LEU A 110 -9.31 25.65 3.19
CA LEU A 110 -10.43 25.96 2.30
C LEU A 110 -11.59 26.60 3.07
N ILE A 111 -11.97 26.04 4.22
CA ILE A 111 -13.01 26.61 5.07
C ILE A 111 -12.68 28.06 5.44
N ARG A 112 -11.44 28.37 5.81
CA ARG A 112 -11.01 29.74 6.11
C ARG A 112 -11.04 30.68 4.91
N LYS A 113 -10.84 30.17 3.69
CA LYS A 113 -10.83 30.98 2.46
C LYS A 113 -12.24 31.37 2.02
N TYR A 114 -13.23 30.52 2.28
CA TYR A 114 -14.62 30.72 1.89
C TYR A 114 -15.51 31.20 3.05
N LYS A 115 -14.90 31.53 4.19
CA LYS A 115 -15.53 32.18 5.33
C LYS A 115 -15.23 33.68 5.29
#